data_AF-A0A947D2I6-F1
#
_entry.id   AF-A0A947D2I6-F1
#
_cell.length_a   1.000
_cell.length_b   1.000
_cell.length_c   1.000
_cell.angle_alpha   90.00
_cell.angle_beta   90.00
_cell.angle_gamma   90.00
#
_symmetry.space_group_name_H-M   'P 1'
#
loop_
_entity.id
_entity.type
_entity.pdbx_description
1 polymer ?
#
loop_
_entity_poly.entity_id
_entity_poly.type
_entity_poly.pdbx_seq_one_letter_code
_entity_poly.pdbx_strand_id
1 'polypeptide(L)' 'MSGKTELYLDDGAQAFVAEILTPGRIGRAERFAYERVRSELPAFWCGRLSVWDPLLLEPAR' A
#
# COMPACT_ATOMS: atom_id res chain seq x y z
N MET A 1 -5.87 9.66 -4.02
CA MET A 1 -5.92 9.07 -2.67
C MET A 1 -4.50 8.76 -2.21
N SER A 2 -4.17 9.03 -0.94
CA SER A 2 -2.86 8.71 -0.35
C SER A 2 -3.08 7.91 0.94
N GLY A 3 -2.41 6.78 1.08
CA GLY A 3 -2.41 5.95 2.28
C GLY A 3 -0.98 5.71 2.78
N LYS A 4 -0.83 5.58 4.10
CA LYS A 4 0.42 5.17 4.74
C LYS A 4 0.10 4.16 5.84
N THR A 5 0.76 3.02 5.81
CA THR A 5 0.62 1.95 6.81
C THR A 5 1.98 1.63 7.39
N GLU A 6 2.21 2.05 8.64
CA GLU A 6 3.50 1.81 9.31
C GLU A 6 3.43 0.58 10.19
N LEU A 7 4.44 -0.29 10.09
CA LEU A 7 4.56 -1.50 10.91
C LEU A 7 5.78 -1.37 11.81
N TYR A 8 5.59 -1.58 13.10
CA TYR A 8 6.67 -1.62 14.08
C TYR A 8 6.66 -3.00 14.74
N LEU A 9 7.78 -3.73 14.58
CA LEU A 9 7.97 -5.07 15.08
C LEU A 9 9.15 -5.08 16.05
N ASP A 10 8.93 -5.68 17.22
CA ASP A 10 9.97 -5.97 18.20
C ASP A 10 10.51 -7.40 18.05
N ASP A 11 11.56 -7.74 18.79
CA ASP A 11 12.18 -9.06 18.75
C ASP A 11 11.17 -10.18 19.02
N GLY A 12 11.15 -11.16 18.12
CA GLY A 12 10.23 -12.29 18.16
C GLY A 12 8.84 -12.04 17.57
N ALA A 13 8.53 -10.81 17.14
CA ALA A 13 7.26 -10.51 16.48
C ALA A 13 7.17 -11.16 15.09
N GLN A 14 5.96 -11.49 14.68
CA GLN A 14 5.66 -12.03 13.35
C GLN A 14 4.37 -11.39 12.85
N ALA A 15 4.37 -10.94 11.59
CA ALA A 15 3.19 -10.39 10.94
C ALA A 15 3.15 -10.79 9.47
N PHE A 16 1.94 -11.09 8.99
CA PHE A 16 1.64 -11.20 7.57
C PHE A 16 0.74 -10.04 7.19
N VAL A 17 1.19 -9.22 6.25
CA VAL A 17 0.48 -8.01 5.81
C VAL A 17 0.35 -8.06 4.30
N ALA A 18 -0.85 -7.77 3.80
CA ALA A 18 -1.14 -7.72 2.38
C ALA A 18 -2.06 -6.53 2.08
N GLU A 19 -1.77 -5.83 0.99
CA GLU A 19 -2.65 -4.80 0.44
C GLU A 19 -3.23 -5.29 -0.89
N ILE A 20 -4.54 -5.15 -1.07
CA ILE A 20 -5.24 -5.48 -2.31
C ILE A 20 -5.91 -4.20 -2.82
N LEU A 21 -5.52 -3.79 -4.02
CA LEU A 21 -6.14 -2.67 -4.72
C LEU A 21 -6.95 -3.18 -5.90
N THR A 22 -8.13 -2.59 -6.08
CA THR A 22 -8.98 -2.86 -7.23
C THR A 22 -8.86 -1.70 -8.23
N PRO A 23 -9.00 -1.96 -9.54
CA PRO A 23 -8.92 -0.91 -10.56
C PRO A 23 -10.08 0.10 -10.50
N GLY A 24 -11.12 -0.14 -9.69
CA GLY A 24 -12.33 0.68 -9.59
C GLY A 24 -13.57 -0.16 -9.37
N ARG A 25 -14.75 0.46 -9.52
CA ARG A 25 -16.05 -0.23 -9.42
C ARG A 25 -16.37 -0.99 -10.71
N ILE A 26 -15.78 -2.18 -10.85
CA ILE A 26 -15.92 -3.03 -12.05
C ILE A 26 -17.39 -3.29 -12.42
N GLY A 27 -18.25 -3.56 -11.43
CA GLY A 27 -19.68 -3.80 -11.66
C GLY A 27 -20.45 -2.59 -12.23
N ARG A 28 -19.85 -1.40 -12.21
CA ARG A 28 -20.38 -0.17 -12.83
C ARG A 28 -19.57 0.27 -14.06
N ALA A 29 -18.78 -0.63 -14.62
CA ALA A 29 -17.84 -0.38 -15.71
C ALA A 29 -16.80 0.73 -15.43
N GLU A 30 -16.60 1.10 -14.16
CA GLU A 30 -15.59 2.08 -13.78
C GLU A 30 -14.25 1.37 -13.57
N ARG A 31 -13.31 1.64 -14.48
CA ARG A 31 -11.96 1.08 -14.48
C ARG A 31 -10.95 2.20 -14.64
N PHE A 32 -10.00 2.26 -13.71
CA PHE A 32 -8.91 3.23 -13.68
C PHE A 32 -9.38 4.70 -13.78
N ALA A 33 -10.57 5.01 -13.27
CA ALA A 33 -11.15 6.36 -13.32
C ALA A 33 -10.64 7.29 -12.18
N TYR A 34 -9.65 6.85 -11.41
CA TYR A 34 -9.02 7.64 -10.36
C TYR A 34 -7.93 8.55 -10.93
N GLU A 35 -7.66 9.69 -10.29
CA GLU A 35 -6.55 10.56 -10.72
C GLU A 35 -5.18 9.99 -10.33
N ARG A 36 -5.06 9.51 -9.08
CA ARG A 36 -3.82 8.99 -8.50
C ARG A 36 -4.11 8.15 -7.26
N VAL A 37 -3.38 7.05 -7.11
CA VAL A 37 -3.29 6.28 -5.86
C VAL A 37 -1.83 6.24 -5.41
N ARG A 38 -1.57 6.61 -4.16
CA ARG A 38 -0.28 6.45 -3.49
C ARG A 38 -0.47 5.61 -2.24
N SER A 39 0.33 4.56 -2.07
CA SER A 39 0.39 3.77 -0.84
C SER A 39 1.84 3.63 -0.41
N GLU A 40 2.07 3.63 0.90
CA GLU A 40 3.39 3.46 1.50
C GLU A 40 3.32 2.52 2.67
N LEU A 41 4.16 1.49 2.66
CA LEU A 41 4.29 0.52 3.74
C LEU A 41 5.75 0.42 4.19
N PRO A 42 6.18 1.24 5.17
CA PRO A 42 7.42 1.02 5.89
C PRO A 42 7.20 0.02 7.03
N ALA A 43 8.04 -1.02 7.10
CA ALA A 43 8.12 -1.90 8.26
C ALA A 43 9.47 -1.76 8.95
N PHE A 44 9.41 -1.50 10.26
CA PHE A 44 10.55 -1.33 11.13
C PHE A 44 10.69 -2.56 12.03
N TRP A 45 11.87 -3.18 12.04
CA TRP A 45 12.25 -4.22 12.99
C TRP A 45 13.23 -3.63 14.00
N CYS A 46 12.89 -3.68 15.29
CA CYS A 46 13.68 -3.11 16.38
C CYS A 46 14.14 -1.66 16.08
N GLY A 47 13.20 -0.84 15.59
CA GLY A 47 13.43 0.57 15.23
C GLY A 47 14.21 0.81 13.93
N ARG A 48 14.56 -0.23 13.17
CA ARG A 48 15.27 -0.12 11.88
C ARG A 48 14.37 -0.47 10.71
N LEU A 49 14.31 0.40 9.71
CA LEU A 49 13.57 0.14 8.48
C LEU A 49 14.11 -1.14 7.81
N SER A 50 13.24 -2.12 7.66
CA SER A 50 13.58 -3.46 7.16
C SER A 50 12.83 -3.79 5.86
N VAL A 51 11.60 -3.27 5.70
CA VAL A 51 10.83 -3.37 4.46
C VAL A 51 10.34 -1.98 4.08
N TRP A 52 10.38 -1.69 2.78
CA TRP A 52 9.82 -0.47 2.20
C TRP A 52 9.10 -0.81 0.90
N ASP A 53 7.79 -0.56 0.86
CA ASP A 53 6.97 -0.75 -0.33
C ASP A 53 6.25 0.56 -0.69
N PRO A 54 6.80 1.34 -1.64
CA PRO A 54 6.13 2.50 -2.19
C PRO A 54 5.35 2.13 -3.45
N LEU A 55 4.04 2.36 -3.43
CA LEU A 55 3.18 2.22 -4.61
C LEU A 55 2.69 3.58 -5.10
N LEU A 56 2.82 3.81 -6.40
CA LEU A 56 2.21 4.92 -7.11
C LEU A 56 1.50 4.39 -8.36
N LEU A 57 0.19 4.63 -8.45
CA LEU A 57 -0.60 4.33 -9.64
C LEU A 57 -1.19 5.63 -10.19
N GLU A 58 -0.93 5.86 -11.48
CA GLU A 58 -1.48 6.95 -12.28
C GLU A 58 -1.96 6.35 -13.59
N PRO A 59 -3.25 6.46 -13.95
CA PRO A 59 -3.72 5.95 -15.24
C PRO A 59 -3.04 6.69 -16.39
N ALA A 60 -2.70 5.97 -17.45
CA ALA A 60 -2.32 6.59 -18.71
C ALA A 60 -3.52 7.39 -19.25
N ARG A 61 -3.25 8.61 -19.73
CA ARG A 61 -4.28 9.48 -20.35
C ARG A 61 -4.74 8.94 -21.70
#